data_AF-A0A7C2YB76-F1
#
_entry.id   AF-A0A7C2YB76-F1
#
_cell.length_a   1.000
_cell.length_b   1.000
_cell.length_c   1.000
_cell.angle_alpha   90.00
_cell.angle_beta   90.00
_cell.angle_gamma   90.00
#
_symmetry.space_group_name_H-M   'P 1'
#
loop_
_entity.id
_entity.type
_entity.pdbx_description
1 polymer ?
#
loop_
_entity_poly.entity_id
_entity_poly.type
_entity_poly.pdbx_seq_one_letter_code
_entity_poly.pdbx_strand_id
1 'polypeptide(L)' 'MDSFLRRIFAALDQAAITYSLLRGFEELERPAERSEVDLLVSPEHLPLLAKTLAEKGFVALPA' A
#
# COMPACT_ATOMS: atom_id res chain seq x y z
N MET A 1 4.77 -5.37 12.84
CA MET A 1 4.08 -5.26 11.54
C MET A 1 2.70 -5.91 11.62
N ASP A 2 1.69 -5.05 11.71
CA ASP A 2 0.25 -5.36 11.79
C ASP A 2 -0.17 -6.40 10.75
N SER A 3 -1.16 -7.24 11.10
CA SER A 3 -1.79 -8.19 10.18
C SER A 3 -2.38 -7.51 8.94
N PHE A 4 -2.81 -6.25 9.04
CA PHE A 4 -3.41 -5.51 7.93
C PHE A 4 -2.37 -5.12 6.88
N LEU A 5 -1.34 -4.35 7.26
CA LEU A 5 -0.31 -3.89 6.31
C LEU A 5 0.41 -5.07 5.63
N ARG A 6 0.71 -6.15 6.36
CA ARG A 6 1.25 -7.39 5.78
C ARG A 6 0.38 -7.93 4.64
N ARG A 7 -0.95 -7.93 4.82
CA ARG A 7 -1.90 -8.39 3.79
C ARG A 7 -1.94 -7.47 2.57
N ILE A 8 -1.70 -6.17 2.76
CA ILE A 8 -1.65 -5.21 1.65
C ILE A 8 -0.38 -5.42 0.83
N PHE A 9 0.80 -5.42 1.46
CA PHE A 9 2.06 -5.66 0.74
C PHE A 9 2.05 -7.02 0.03
N ALA A 10 1.55 -8.08 0.68
CA ALA A 10 1.40 -9.39 0.04
C ALA A 10 0.46 -9.35 -1.19
N ALA A 11 -0.59 -8.52 -1.17
CA ALA A 11 -1.48 -8.37 -2.31
C ALA A 11 -0.81 -7.59 -3.46
N LEU A 12 0.03 -6.59 -3.15
CA LEU A 12 0.82 -5.88 -4.14
C LEU A 12 1.84 -6.83 -4.82
N ASP A 13 2.52 -7.66 -4.02
CA ASP A 13 3.48 -8.65 -4.50
C ASP A 13 2.80 -9.69 -5.39
N GLN A 14 1.63 -10.22 -4.99
CA GLN A 14 0.84 -11.17 -5.78
C GLN A 14 0.34 -10.57 -7.09
N ALA A 15 0.05 -9.27 -7.11
CA ALA A 15 -0.34 -8.55 -8.31
C ALA A 15 0.85 -8.18 -9.21
N ALA A 16 2.07 -8.56 -8.84
CA ALA A 16 3.32 -8.21 -9.52
C ALA A 16 3.50 -6.68 -9.70
N ILE A 17 3.01 -5.90 -8.75
CA ILE A 17 3.20 -4.45 -8.72
C ILE A 17 4.60 -4.18 -8.18
N THR A 18 5.47 -3.60 -9.00
CA THR A 18 6.74 -3.06 -8.51
C THR A 18 6.50 -1.76 -7.76
N TYR A 19 6.96 -1.70 -6.51
CA TYR A 19 6.88 -0.52 -5.65
C TYR A 19 8.17 -0.32 -4.85
N SER A 20 8.34 0.87 -4.28
CA SER A 20 9.37 1.16 -3.28
C SER A 20 8.78 2.01 -2.17
N LEU A 21 9.15 1.72 -0.93
CA LEU A 21 8.73 2.52 0.21
C LEU A 21 9.47 3.86 0.19
N LEU A 22 8.73 4.97 0.09
CA LEU A 22 9.26 6.33 0.16
C LEU A 22 9.34 6.82 1.60
N ARG A 23 8.26 6.61 2.35
CA ARG A 23 8.09 7.03 3.75
C ARG A 23 7.21 6.03 4.47
N GLY A 24 7.36 5.90 5.79
CA GLY A 24 6.49 5.04 6.58
C GLY A 24 7.19 3.82 7.19
N PHE A 25 8.53 3.72 7.12
CA PHE A 25 9.24 2.52 7.57
C PHE A 25 9.06 2.27 9.08
N GLU A 26 9.15 3.32 9.88
CA GLU A 26 8.93 3.22 11.34
C GLU A 26 7.49 2.78 11.65
N GLU A 27 6.53 3.23 10.85
CA GLU A 27 5.12 2.89 10.92
C GLU A 27 4.86 1.42 10.54
N LEU A 28 5.69 0.82 9.68
CA LEU A 28 5.66 -0.64 9.42
C LEU A 28 6.15 -1.44 10.64
N GLU A 29 7.20 -0.95 11.30
CA GLU A 29 7.77 -1.60 12.48
C GLU A 29 6.87 -1.43 13.72
N ARG A 30 6.32 -0.22 13.90
CA ARG A 30 5.51 0.23 15.04
C ARG A 30 4.20 0.87 14.57
N PRO A 31 3.21 0.05 14.16
CA PRO A 31 1.92 0.55 13.70
C PRO A 31 1.20 1.32 14.82
N ALA A 32 0.71 2.50 14.48
CA ALA A 32 -0.19 3.30 15.31
C ALA A 32 -1.56 3.40 14.62
N GLU A 33 -2.59 3.85 15.34
CA GLU A 33 -3.98 3.94 14.82
C GLU A 33 -4.12 4.82 13.55
N ARG A 34 -3.12 5.64 13.23
CA ARG A 34 -3.09 6.53 12.06
C ARG A 34 -1.75 6.46 11.31
N SER A 35 -1.24 5.25 11.10
CA SER A 35 -0.05 5.04 10.29
C SER A 35 -0.33 5.28 8.81
N GLU A 36 0.46 6.16 8.20
CA GLU A 36 0.46 6.42 6.76
C GLU A 36 1.79 5.93 6.17
N VAL A 37 1.73 5.41 4.93
CA VAL A 37 2.91 4.98 4.19
C VAL A 37 2.83 5.54 2.78
N ASP A 38 3.99 6.00 2.29
CA ASP A 38 4.10 6.52 0.93
C ASP A 38 4.87 5.52 0.09
N LEU A 39 4.32 5.18 -1.09
CA LEU A 39 4.95 4.28 -2.05
C LEU A 39 5.27 5.01 -3.35
N LEU A 40 6.48 4.80 -3.86
CA LEU A 40 6.78 5.04 -5.26
C LEU A 40 6.30 3.84 -6.06
N VAL A 41 5.48 4.09 -7.08
CA VAL A 41 4.95 3.08 -7.98
C VAL A 41 5.09 3.60 -9.40
N SER A 42 5.43 2.70 -10.32
CA SER A 42 5.53 3.08 -11.73
C SER A 42 4.16 3.50 -12.27
N PRO A 43 4.05 4.57 -13.09
CA PRO A 43 2.76 5.08 -13.56
C PRO A 43 1.88 4.03 -14.25
N GLU A 44 2.48 3.09 -14.98
CA GLU A 44 1.80 1.97 -15.64
C GLU A 44 1.10 1.01 -14.68
N HIS A 45 1.54 0.95 -13.42
CA HIS A 45 0.92 0.13 -12.40
C HIS A 45 -0.20 0.84 -11.64
N LEU A 46 -0.38 2.17 -11.78
CA LEU A 46 -1.40 2.92 -11.04
C LEU A 46 -2.82 2.37 -11.20
N PRO A 47 -3.30 1.98 -12.41
CA PRO A 47 -4.63 1.38 -12.55
C PRO A 47 -4.76 0.04 -11.82
N LEU A 48 -3.72 -0.79 -11.87
CA LEU A 48 -3.69 -2.09 -11.20
C LEU A 48 -3.63 -1.91 -9.68
N LEU A 49 -2.79 -1.01 -9.20
CA LEU A 49 -2.68 -0.62 -7.80
C LEU A 49 -4.03 -0.16 -7.25
N ALA A 50 -4.70 0.76 -7.94
CA ALA A 50 -6.01 1.27 -7.53
C ALA A 50 -7.04 0.14 -7.40
N LYS A 51 -7.06 -0.78 -8.37
CA LYS A 51 -7.94 -1.97 -8.32
C LYS A 51 -7.59 -2.88 -7.14
N THR A 52 -6.32 -3.24 -6.96
CA THR A 52 -5.86 -4.13 -5.88
C THR A 52 -6.16 -3.53 -4.50
N LEU A 53 -5.96 -2.23 -4.32
CA LEU A 53 -6.27 -1.55 -3.06
C LEU A 53 -7.78 -1.46 -2.80
N ALA A 54 -8.59 -1.20 -3.83
CA ALA A 54 -10.05 -1.18 -3.71
C ALA A 54 -10.61 -2.53 -3.23
N GLU A 55 -10.08 -3.65 -3.73
CA GLU A 55 -10.44 -5.01 -3.28
C GLU A 55 -10.08 -5.27 -1.80
N LYS A 56 -9.21 -4.46 -1.21
CA LYS A 56 -8.84 -4.50 0.21
C LYS A 56 -9.58 -3.47 1.06
N GLY A 57 -10.54 -2.75 0.48
CA GLY A 57 -11.37 -1.77 1.17
C GLY A 57 -10.77 -0.37 1.27
N PHE A 58 -9.67 -0.10 0.56
CA PHE A 58 -9.18 1.27 0.43
C PHE A 58 -10.12 2.08 -0.47
N VAL A 59 -10.30 3.35 -0.13
CA VAL A 59 -11.08 4.31 -0.90
C VAL A 59 -10.15 5.38 -1.45
N ALA A 60 -10.38 5.80 -2.69
CA ALA A 60 -9.70 6.96 -3.23
C ALA A 60 -10.15 8.20 -2.45
N LEU A 61 -9.19 8.97 -1.94
CA LEU A 61 -9.47 10.27 -1.35
C LEU A 61 -9.70 11.29 -2.48
N PRO A 62 -10.66 12.21 -2.34
CA PRO A 62 -10.81 13.31 -3.28
C PRO A 62 -9.55 14.19 -3.26
N ALA A 63 -9.14 14.65 -4.44
CA ALA A 63 -8.02 15.57 -4.63
C ALA A 63 -8.36 16.99 -4.13
#